data_AF-A0AAD1XVM1-F1
#
_entry.id   AF-A0AAD1XVM1-F1
#
_cell.length_a   1.000
_cell.length_b   1.000
_cell.length_c   1.000
_cell.angle_alpha   90.00
_cell.angle_beta   90.00
_cell.angle_gamma   90.00
#
_symmetry.space_group_name_H-M   'P 1'
#
loop_
_entity.id
_entity.type
_entity.pdbx_description
1 polymer ?
#
loop_
_entity_poly.entity_id
_entity_poly.type
_entity_poly.pdbx_seq_one_letter_code
_entity_poly.pdbx_strand_id
1 'polypeptide(L)' 'MPKCIHCLEEVEKLWIKNKYELYILQKCDKCGEIADKYIEYTFFLVLMNLILVDIPAYRHCLYNRWVNDDQNEA' A
#
# COMPACT_ATOMS: atom_id res chain seq x y z
N MET A 1 -0.96 -6.97 9.85
CA MET A 1 -1.10 -5.50 9.78
C MET A 1 -0.21 -4.99 8.67
N PRO A 2 -0.68 -4.05 7.84
CA PRO A 2 0.12 -3.52 6.74
C PRO A 2 1.30 -2.68 7.25
N LYS A 3 2.35 -2.57 6.43
CA LYS A 3 3.58 -1.86 6.80
C LYS A 3 3.88 -0.75 5.82
N CYS A 4 4.43 0.35 6.31
CA CYS A 4 4.89 1.44 5.45
C CYS A 4 6.05 0.97 4.55
N ILE A 5 5.94 1.23 3.24
CA ILE A 5 6.98 0.88 2.27
C ILE A 5 8.27 1.70 2.45
N HIS A 6 8.22 2.82 3.17
CA HIS A 6 9.36 3.72 3.38
C HIS A 6 10.13 3.43 4.68
N CYS A 7 9.43 3.29 5.80
CA CYS A 7 10.05 3.16 7.13
C CYS A 7 9.78 1.82 7.83
N LEU A 8 9.01 0.92 7.22
CA LEU A 8 8.61 -0.39 7.75
C LEU A 8 7.82 -0.35 9.07
N GLU A 9 7.40 0.83 9.50
CA GLU A 9 6.49 0.98 10.64
C GLU A 9 5.13 0.36 10.30
N GLU A 10 4.48 -0.20 11.32
CA GLU A 10 3.12 -0.73 11.16
C GLU A 10 2.14 0.43 10.99
N VAL A 11 1.21 0.26 10.06
CA VAL A 11 0.16 1.24 9.78
C VAL A 11 -1.17 0.56 10.01
N GLU A 12 -2.13 1.27 10.61
CA GLU A 12 -3.43 0.69 10.92
C GLU A 12 -4.21 0.35 9.63
N LYS A 13 -4.26 1.30 8.69
CA LYS A 13 -4.93 1.13 7.39
C LYS A 13 -4.13 1.82 6.29
N LEU A 14 -3.98 1.18 5.14
CA LEU A 14 -3.33 1.78 3.97
C LEU A 14 -4.23 2.77 3.24
N TRP A 15 -5.54 2.55 3.30
CA TRP A 15 -6.55 3.39 2.67
C TRP A 15 -7.81 3.46 3.52
N ILE A 16 -8.57 4.54 3.33
CA ILE A 16 -9.90 4.72 3.91
C ILE A 16 -10.86 5.08 2.77
N LYS A 17 -12.06 4.49 2.80
CA LYS A 17 -13.14 4.86 1.89
C LYS A 17 -13.86 6.09 2.44
N ASN A 18 -13.95 7.14 1.64
CA ASN A 18 -14.72 8.32 2.00
C ASN A 18 -16.22 8.10 1.73
N LYS A 19 -17.08 8.99 2.24
CA LYS A 19 -18.54 8.99 2.02
C LYS A 19 -18.94 9.07 0.54
N TYR A 20 -18.04 9.51 -0.31
CA TYR A 20 -18.22 9.60 -1.76
C TYR A 20 -17.66 8.39 -2.52
N GLU A 21 -17.44 7.26 -1.84
CA GLU A 21 -16.89 6.03 -2.42
C GLU A 21 -15.47 6.20 -3.00
N LEU A 22 -14.76 7.26 -2.60
CA LEU A 22 -13.39 7.54 -3.01
C LEU A 22 -12.40 6.92 -2.04
N TYR A 23 -11.40 6.21 -2.57
CA TYR A 23 -10.29 5.66 -1.81
C TYR A 23 -9.26 6.76 -1.53
N ILE A 24 -8.92 6.95 -0.25
CA ILE A 24 -7.91 7.93 0.18
C ILE A 24 -6.75 7.19 0.84
N LEU A 25 -5.56 7.30 0.25
CA LEU A 25 -4.32 6.76 0.78
C LEU A 25 -3.95 7.44 2.10
N GLN A 26 -3.56 6.62 3.08
CA GLN A 26 -3.11 7.11 4.37
C GLN A 26 -1.61 7.39 4.37
N LYS A 27 -1.22 8.40 5.14
CA LYS A 27 0.19 8.70 5.40
C LYS A 27 0.64 7.92 6.63
N CYS A 28 1.92 7.58 6.67
CA CYS A 28 2.53 6.99 7.85
C CYS A 28 2.80 8.08 8.89
N ASP A 29 2.37 7.85 10.13
CA ASP A 29 2.57 8.82 11.23
C ASP A 29 4.05 9.05 11.58
N LYS A 30 4.91 8.08 11.28
CA LYS A 30 6.34 8.13 11.60
C LYS A 30 7.16 8.91 10.57
N CYS A 31 6.98 8.63 9.29
CA CYS A 31 7.77 9.27 8.22
C CYS A 31 7.02 10.38 7.47
N GLY A 32 5.71 10.51 7.64
CA GLY A 32 4.88 11.50 6.95
C GLY A 32 4.61 11.21 5.46
N GLU A 33 5.25 10.18 4.90
CA GLU A 33 5.06 9.74 3.51
C GLU A 33 3.80 8.88 3.37
N ILE A 34 3.29 8.76 2.14
CA ILE A 34 2.20 7.84 1.82
C ILE A 34 2.64 6.42 2.20
N ALA A 35 1.81 5.72 2.99
CA ALA A 35 2.18 4.44 3.59
C ALA A 35 2.50 3.38 2.53
N ASP A 36 1.68 3.30 1.49
CA ASP A 36 1.92 2.46 0.31
C ASP A 36 1.21 3.02 -0.92
N LYS A 37 1.98 3.55 -1.88
CA LYS A 37 1.45 4.08 -3.15
C LYS A 37 1.10 3.01 -4.17
N TYR A 38 1.65 1.79 -4.04
CA TYR A 38 1.52 0.75 -5.06
C TYR A 38 0.15 0.06 -5.03
N ILE A 39 -0.70 0.35 -4.04
CA ILE A 39 -2.04 -0.22 -3.96
C ILE A 39 -2.98 0.31 -5.06
N GLU A 40 -2.73 1.51 -5.57
CA GLU A 40 -3.47 2.06 -6.73
C GLU A 40 -2.84 1.63 -8.06
N TYR A 41 -1.65 1.02 -8.02
CA TYR A 41 -0.91 0.69 -9.21
C TYR A 41 -1.39 -0.64 -9.77
N THR A 42 -1.47 -0.71 -11.09
CA THR A 42 -1.67 -1.99 -11.77
C THR A 42 -0.44 -2.88 -11.58
N PHE A 43 -0.64 -4.20 -11.69
CA PHE A 43 0.43 -5.18 -11.55
C PHE A 43 1.69 -4.84 -12.38
N PHE A 44 1.51 -4.38 -13.61
CA PHE A 44 2.62 -4.04 -14.51
C PHE A 44 3.47 -2.88 -13.99
N LEU A 45 2.85 -1.84 -13.41
CA LEU A 45 3.59 -0.72 -12.83
C LEU A 45 4.41 -1.16 -11.62
N VAL A 46 3.85 -2.02 -10.75
CA VAL A 46 4.60 -2.60 -9.63
C VAL A 46 5.77 -3.45 -10.14
N LEU A 47 5.53 -4.28 -11.17
CA LEU A 47 6.57 -5.12 -11.78
C LEU A 47 7.72 -4.30 -12.36
N MET A 48 7.45 -3.18 -13.03
CA MET A 48 8.51 -2.31 -13.54
C MET A 48 9.40 -1.77 -12.42
N ASN A 49 8.82 -1.38 -11.28
CA ASN A 49 9.59 -0.91 -10.13
C ASN A 49 10.40 -2.04 -9.48
N LEU A 50 9.91 -3.28 -9.48
CA LEU A 50 10.68 -4.44 -9.04
C LEU A 50 11.88 -4.71 -9.93
N ILE A 51 11.73 -4.64 -11.26
CA ILE A 51 12.84 -4.81 -12.21
C ILE A 51 13.94 -3.76 -11.98
N LEU A 52 13.55 -2.55 -11.57
CA LEU A 52 14.46 -1.46 -11.22
C LEU A 52 15.08 -1.57 -9.81
N VAL A 53 14.84 -2.67 -9.09
CA VAL A 53 15.35 -2.90 -7.73
C VAL A 53 14.87 -1.82 -6.74
N ASP A 54 13.68 -1.27 -6.98
CA ASP A 54 13.12 -0.21 -6.12
C ASP A 54 12.64 -0.80 -4.78
N ILE A 55 13.38 -0.54 -3.70
CA ILE A 55 13.15 -1.11 -2.37
C ILE A 55 11.68 -0.99 -1.90
N PRO A 56 10.99 0.15 -2.06
CA PRO A 56 9.58 0.29 -1.74
C PRO A 56 8.67 -0.71 -2.46
N ALA A 57 8.94 -1.03 -3.74
CA ALA A 57 8.15 -2.00 -4.50
C ALA A 57 8.34 -3.43 -3.95
N TYR A 58 9.56 -3.79 -3.54
CA TYR A 58 9.81 -5.06 -2.85
C TYR A 58 9.06 -5.13 -1.51
N ARG A 59 9.10 -4.05 -0.72
CA ARG A 59 8.39 -3.98 0.57
C ARG A 59 6.88 -4.10 0.40
N HIS A 60 6.31 -3.46 -0.62
CA HIS A 60 4.91 -3.65 -1.00
C HIS A 60 4.61 -5.13 -1.27
N CYS A 61 5.44 -5.79 -2.09
CA CYS A 61 5.23 -7.20 -2.45
C CYS A 61 5.35 -8.17 -1.27
N LEU A 62 6.26 -7.89 -0.34
CA LEU A 62 6.51 -8.75 0.81
C LEU A 62 5.49 -8.57 1.93
N TYR A 63 5.02 -7.34 2.17
CA TYR A 63 4.24 -7.02 3.37
C TYR A 63 2.79 -6.60 3.10
N ASN A 64 2.48 -6.07 1.91
CA ASN A 64 1.19 -5.44 1.63
C ASN A 64 0.40 -6.09 0.47
N ARG A 65 1.06 -6.84 -0.43
CA ARG A 65 0.43 -7.53 -1.58
C ARG A 65 -0.52 -8.67 -1.18
N TRP A 66 -0.41 -9.18 0.05
CA TRP A 66 -1.24 -10.28 0.58
C TRP A 66 -2.42 -9.79 1.41
N VAL A 67 -2.67 -8.48 1.47
CA VAL A 67 -3.95 -7.96 1.95
C VAL A 67 -4.94 -8.09 0.79
N ASN A 68 -5.24 -9.32 0.39
CA ASN A 68 -6.31 -9.62 -0.54
C ASN A 68 -7.62 -9.53 0.25
N ASP A 69 -8.44 -8.56 -0.16
CA ASP A 69 -9.87 -8.71 -0.33
C ASP A 69 -10.60 -9.48 0.77
N ASP A 70 -10.96 -8.77 1.84
CA ASP A 70 -12.35 -8.86 2.29
C ASP A 70 -13.24 -8.32 1.16
N GLN A 71 -13.40 -9.13 0.11
CA GLN A 71 -14.69 -9.29 -0.54
C GLN A 71 -15.64 -9.94 0.49
N ASN A 72 -15.95 -9.19 1.56
CA ASN A 72 -17.11 -9.41 2.39
C ASN A 72 -18.08 -8.26 2.10
N GLU A 73 -18.41 -8.09 0.82
CA GLU A 73 -19.70 -7.53 0.44
C GLU A 73 -20.70 -8.69 0.49
N ALA A 74 -21.63 -8.57 1.46
CA ALA A 74 -22.83 -9.38 1.58
C ALA A 74 -23.75 -9.23 0.35
#